data_AF-A0A2V7VEI2-F1
#
_entry.id   AF-A0A2V7VEI2-F1
#
_cell.length_a   1.000
_cell.length_b   1.000
_cell.length_c   1.000
_cell.angle_alpha   90.00
_cell.angle_beta   90.00
_cell.angle_gamma   90.00
#
_symmetry.space_group_name_H-M   'P 1'
#
loop_
_entity.id
_entity.type
_entity.pdbx_description
1 polymer ?
#
loop_
_entity_poly.entity_id
_entity_poly.type
_entity_poly.pdbx_seq_one_letter_code
_entity_poly.pdbx_strand_id
1 'polypeptide(L)'
;VRPCEGGFELSEVPLGRGILPLERMIDTVRKARPDVHFCLEMITRDPLRVPYLEDGYWVTYERRDRAREDAFRAAVLAKASAGPLPRIAGLTPVEMLAAEDDNVRACVTYAKGTLGL
;
A
#
# COMPACT_ATOMS: atom_id res chain seq x y z
N VAL A 1 -3.10 -3.79 4.59
CA VAL A 1 -4.48 -4.21 4.25
C VAL A 1 -5.17 -4.81 5.45
N ARG A 2 -6.50 -4.83 5.48
CA ARG A 2 -7.31 -5.53 6.50
C ARG A 2 -8.61 -6.05 5.87
N PRO A 3 -9.01 -7.33 6.08
CA PRO A 3 -10.29 -7.83 5.59
C PRO A 3 -11.48 -7.05 6.14
N CYS A 4 -12.49 -6.85 5.32
CA CYS A 4 -13.78 -6.25 5.70
C CYS A 4 -14.92 -6.92 4.92
N GLU A 5 -16.16 -6.56 5.22
CA GLU A 5 -17.30 -7.07 4.48
C GLU A 5 -17.18 -6.74 2.98
N GLY A 6 -17.42 -7.73 2.12
CA GLY A 6 -17.33 -7.57 0.66
C GLY A 6 -15.90 -7.45 0.11
N GLY A 7 -14.85 -7.43 0.94
CA GLY A 7 -13.48 -7.34 0.44
C GLY A 7 -12.42 -7.05 1.49
N PHE A 8 -11.65 -5.99 1.28
CA PHE A 8 -10.63 -5.52 2.21
C PHE A 8 -10.42 -4.00 2.13
N GLU A 9 -9.84 -3.43 3.17
CA GLU A 9 -9.34 -2.06 3.16
C GLU A 9 -7.83 -2.04 2.84
N LEU A 10 -7.44 -1.16 1.93
CA LEU A 10 -6.07 -0.88 1.52
C LEU A 10 -5.65 0.47 2.09
N SER A 11 -4.54 0.51 2.82
CA SER A 11 -3.99 1.75 3.38
C SER A 11 -2.59 1.94 2.84
N GLU A 12 -2.30 3.19 2.47
CA GLU A 12 -0.93 3.66 2.25
C GLU A 12 -0.26 3.82 3.63
N VAL A 13 0.95 3.30 3.76
CA VAL A 13 1.73 3.38 5.00
C VAL A 13 3.18 3.73 4.64
N PRO A 14 3.94 4.33 5.58
CA PRO A 14 5.34 4.66 5.34
C PRO A 14 6.14 3.49 4.77
N LEU A 15 7.11 3.79 3.90
CA LEU A 15 7.99 2.78 3.33
C LEU A 15 8.62 1.93 4.44
N GLY A 16 8.67 0.62 4.21
CA GLY A 16 9.15 -0.36 5.20
C GLY A 16 8.12 -0.80 6.26
N ARG A 17 6.93 -0.18 6.31
CA ARG A 17 5.83 -0.60 7.20
C ARG A 17 4.77 -1.49 6.52
N GLY A 18 4.81 -1.55 5.19
CA GLY A 18 3.89 -2.35 4.38
C GLY A 18 4.35 -3.80 4.17
N ILE A 19 3.69 -4.47 3.21
CA ILE A 19 3.95 -5.88 2.88
C ILE A 19 4.84 -6.05 1.63
N LEU A 20 5.19 -4.96 0.96
CA LEU A 20 5.95 -4.98 -0.29
C LEU A 20 7.45 -5.15 -0.01
N PRO A 21 8.15 -6.03 -0.74
CA PRO A 21 9.59 -6.22 -0.59
C PRO A 21 10.37 -5.12 -1.33
N LEU A 22 10.35 -3.90 -0.79
CA LEU A 22 10.83 -2.68 -1.47
C LEU A 22 12.28 -2.78 -1.95
N GLU A 23 13.21 -3.29 -1.13
CA GLU A 23 14.62 -3.46 -1.53
C GLU A 23 14.75 -4.29 -2.81
N ARG A 24 14.05 -5.43 -2.86
CA ARG A 24 14.06 -6.30 -4.06
C ARG A 24 13.46 -5.62 -5.27
N MET A 25 12.41 -4.81 -5.09
CA MET A 25 11.78 -4.06 -6.17
C MET A 25 12.75 -3.01 -6.73
N ILE A 26 13.39 -2.22 -5.86
CA ILE A 26 14.38 -1.21 -6.24
C ILE A 26 15.58 -1.85 -6.96
N ASP A 27 16.13 -2.93 -6.42
CA ASP A 27 17.25 -3.66 -7.03
C ASP A 27 16.90 -4.21 -8.42
N THR A 28 15.68 -4.72 -8.59
CA THR A 28 15.22 -5.25 -9.87
C THR A 28 15.16 -4.13 -10.92
N VAL A 29 14.64 -2.96 -10.56
CA VAL A 29 14.56 -1.81 -11.48
C VAL A 29 15.96 -1.28 -11.82
N ARG A 30 16.84 -1.10 -10.82
CA ARG A 30 18.23 -0.63 -11.02
C ARG A 30 19.04 -1.56 -11.92
N LYS A 31 18.88 -2.88 -11.77
CA LYS A 31 19.55 -3.88 -12.64
C LYS A 31 19.16 -3.71 -14.11
N ALA A 32 17.90 -3.39 -14.38
CA ALA A 32 17.41 -3.18 -15.73
C ALA A 32 17.74 -1.78 -16.29
N ARG A 33 17.77 -0.76 -15.42
CA ARG A 33 18.09 0.63 -15.79
C ARG A 33 18.92 1.28 -14.68
N PRO A 34 20.26 1.25 -14.77
CA PRO A 34 21.14 1.79 -13.73
C PRO A 34 20.94 3.28 -13.46
N ASP A 35 20.65 4.08 -14.48
CA ASP A 35 20.48 5.54 -14.40
C ASP A 35 19.04 5.97 -14.05
N VAL A 36 18.22 5.06 -13.51
CA VAL A 36 16.83 5.37 -13.16
C VAL A 36 16.76 6.36 -11.99
N HIS A 37 15.87 7.34 -12.10
CA HIS A 37 15.50 8.21 -11.00
C HIS A 37 14.22 7.70 -10.34
N PHE A 38 14.23 7.62 -9.01
CA PHE A 38 13.05 7.25 -8.22
C PHE A 38 12.41 8.51 -7.64
N CYS A 39 11.09 8.60 -7.75
CA CYS A 39 10.29 9.65 -7.13
C CYS A 39 9.49 9.04 -5.98
N LEU A 40 9.50 9.70 -4.81
CA LEU A 40 8.64 9.31 -3.71
C LEU A 40 7.24 9.90 -3.93
N GLU A 41 6.24 9.03 -4.02
CA GLU A 41 4.83 9.38 -3.91
C GLU A 41 4.28 8.76 -2.62
N MET A 42 3.80 9.59 -1.71
CA MET A 42 3.23 9.16 -0.43
C MET A 42 1.90 9.89 -0.18
N ILE A 43 0.80 9.18 -0.40
CA ILE A 43 -0.55 9.74 -0.23
C ILE A 43 -1.03 9.46 1.19
N THR A 44 -1.30 10.51 1.96
CA THR A 44 -1.87 10.40 3.31
C THR A 44 -3.38 10.50 3.24
N ARG A 45 -4.07 9.37 3.37
CA ARG A 45 -5.53 9.28 3.24
C ARG A 45 -6.12 8.13 4.06
N ASP A 46 -7.44 8.16 4.19
CA ASP A 46 -8.18 7.03 4.74
C ASP A 46 -8.00 5.75 3.90
N PRO A 47 -8.13 4.57 4.53
CA PRO A 47 -8.07 3.30 3.83
C PRO A 47 -9.14 3.20 2.73
N LEU A 48 -8.70 2.82 1.53
CA LEU A 48 -9.56 2.58 0.38
C LEU A 48 -10.26 1.22 0.51
N ARG A 49 -11.58 1.19 0.39
CA ARG A 49 -12.32 -0.08 0.28
C ARG A 49 -12.10 -0.69 -1.10
N VAL A 50 -11.69 -1.96 -1.12
CA VAL A 50 -11.53 -2.77 -2.33
C VAL A 50 -12.55 -3.92 -2.28
N PRO A 51 -13.72 -3.79 -2.95
CA PRO A 51 -14.85 -4.72 -2.83
C PRO A 51 -14.70 -5.95 -3.75
N TYR A 52 -13.54 -6.61 -3.75
CA TYR A 52 -13.23 -7.68 -4.70
C TYR A 52 -14.11 -8.93 -4.59
N LEU A 53 -14.94 -9.05 -3.54
CA LEU A 53 -15.88 -10.16 -3.42
C LEU A 53 -17.23 -9.92 -4.09
N GLU A 54 -17.52 -8.67 -4.41
CA GLU A 54 -18.75 -8.23 -5.04
C GLU A 54 -18.61 -8.34 -6.57
N ASP A 55 -19.68 -8.74 -7.26
CA ASP A 55 -19.63 -8.98 -8.70
C ASP A 55 -19.35 -7.69 -9.49
N GLY A 56 -19.78 -6.53 -8.97
CA GLY A 56 -19.51 -5.23 -9.58
C GLY A 56 -18.02 -4.88 -9.70
N TYR A 57 -17.15 -5.41 -8.83
CA TYR A 57 -15.71 -5.21 -8.93
C TYR A 57 -15.11 -5.83 -10.20
N TRP A 58 -15.74 -6.89 -10.71
CA TRP A 58 -15.25 -7.69 -11.83
C TRP A 58 -15.86 -7.29 -13.18
N VAL A 59 -16.69 -6.25 -13.24
CA VAL A 59 -17.42 -5.87 -14.47
C VAL A 59 -16.50 -5.53 -15.65
N THR A 60 -15.26 -5.09 -15.39
CA THR A 60 -14.25 -4.79 -16.41
C THR A 60 -13.41 -6.00 -16.80
N TYR A 61 -13.59 -7.14 -16.13
CA TYR A 61 -12.94 -8.40 -16.47
C TYR A 61 -13.87 -9.26 -17.31
N GLU A 62 -13.31 -10.01 -18.28
CA GLU A 62 -14.10 -10.95 -19.09
C GLU A 62 -14.84 -11.99 -18.22
N ARG A 63 -14.21 -12.42 -17.13
CA ARG A 63 -14.80 -13.28 -16.11
C ARG A 63 -14.09 -13.10 -14.77
N ARG A 64 -14.81 -13.42 -13.71
CA ARG A 64 -14.27 -13.51 -12.35
C ARG A 64 -13.31 -14.70 -12.23
N ASP A 65 -12.07 -14.44 -11.86
CA ASP A 65 -11.00 -15.44 -11.77
C ASP A 65 -10.79 -15.90 -10.32
N ARG A 66 -11.39 -17.05 -9.96
CA ARG A 66 -11.30 -17.63 -8.62
C ARG A 66 -9.88 -18.01 -8.20
N ALA A 67 -9.08 -18.52 -9.13
CA ALA A 67 -7.70 -18.90 -8.82
C ALA A 67 -6.86 -17.67 -8.45
N ARG A 68 -7.08 -16.54 -9.13
CA ARG A 68 -6.45 -15.26 -8.78
C ARG A 68 -6.90 -14.75 -7.42
N GLU A 69 -8.17 -14.89 -7.08
CA GLU A 69 -8.68 -14.53 -5.74
C GLU A 69 -7.98 -15.33 -4.64
N ASP A 70 -7.87 -16.66 -4.82
CA ASP A 70 -7.23 -17.53 -3.83
C ASP A 70 -5.74 -17.21 -3.67
N ALA A 71 -5.04 -16.99 -4.77
CA ALA A 71 -3.64 -16.56 -4.76
C ALA A 71 -3.46 -15.21 -4.05
N PHE A 72 -4.33 -14.24 -4.32
CA PHE A 72 -4.33 -12.95 -3.64
C PHE A 72 -4.55 -13.11 -2.13
N ARG A 73 -5.54 -13.91 -1.72
CA ARG A 73 -5.82 -14.17 -0.30
C ARG A 73 -4.60 -14.78 0.40
N ALA A 74 -3.99 -15.79 -0.20
CA ALA A 74 -2.83 -16.48 0.34
C ALA A 74 -1.58 -15.57 0.43
N ALA A 75 -1.36 -14.70 -0.54
CA ALA A 75 -0.15 -13.88 -0.61
C ALA A 75 -0.27 -12.53 0.14
N VAL A 76 -1.45 -11.91 0.11
CA VAL A 76 -1.70 -10.54 0.58
C VAL A 76 -2.50 -10.52 1.87
N LEU A 77 -3.67 -11.17 1.90
CA LEU A 77 -4.52 -11.14 3.10
C LEU A 77 -3.93 -11.95 4.26
N ALA A 78 -3.13 -12.97 3.99
CA ALA A 78 -2.35 -13.67 5.02
C ALA A 78 -1.35 -12.75 5.75
N LYS A 79 -1.00 -11.59 5.17
CA LYS A 79 -0.13 -10.56 5.74
C LYS A 79 -0.92 -9.32 6.18
N ALA A 80 -2.23 -9.46 6.39
CA ALA A 80 -3.06 -8.35 6.84
C ALA A 80 -2.58 -7.79 8.17
N SER A 81 -2.83 -6.50 8.37
CA SER A 81 -2.54 -5.83 9.64
C SER A 81 -3.33 -6.49 10.77
N ALA A 82 -2.65 -6.80 11.87
CA ALA A 82 -3.30 -7.26 13.10
C ALA A 82 -4.06 -6.13 13.81
N GLY A 83 -3.64 -4.88 13.63
CA GLY A 83 -4.26 -3.68 14.19
C GLY A 83 -5.11 -2.89 13.19
N PRO A 84 -5.82 -1.85 13.67
CA PRO A 84 -6.54 -0.93 12.79
C PRO A 84 -5.59 -0.26 11.79
N LEU A 85 -6.09 0.01 10.59
CA LEU A 85 -5.36 0.81 9.61
C LEU A 85 -5.42 2.29 10.00
N PRO A 86 -4.38 3.09 9.69
CA PRO A 86 -4.39 4.51 9.98
C PRO A 86 -5.55 5.20 9.25
N ARG A 87 -6.15 6.19 9.91
CA ARG A 87 -7.21 7.04 9.36
C ARG A 87 -6.90 8.50 9.62
N ILE A 88 -7.28 9.32 8.66
CA ILE A 88 -7.13 10.77 8.65
C ILE A 88 -8.48 11.44 8.95
N ALA A 89 -9.60 10.80 8.61
CA ALA A 89 -10.92 11.29 8.96
C ALA A 89 -11.06 11.48 10.48
N GLY A 90 -11.60 12.64 10.87
CA GLY A 90 -11.76 13.05 12.27
C GLY A 90 -10.60 13.86 12.83
N LEU A 91 -9.46 13.95 12.12
CA LEU A 91 -8.37 14.87 12.46
C LEU A 91 -8.73 16.31 12.05
N THR A 92 -8.19 17.27 12.79
CA THR A 92 -8.20 18.69 12.40
C THR A 92 -7.27 18.91 11.20
N PRO A 93 -7.42 20.00 10.42
CA PRO A 93 -6.53 20.28 9.29
C PRO A 93 -5.05 20.34 9.67
N VAL A 94 -4.72 20.82 10.88
CA VAL A 94 -3.33 20.87 11.38
C VAL A 94 -2.80 19.47 11.66
N GLU A 95 -3.61 18.60 12.24
CA GLU A 95 -3.23 17.20 12.48
C GLU A 95 -3.13 16.40 11.18
N MET A 96 -3.99 16.67 10.18
CA MET A 96 -3.88 16.08 8.85
C MET A 96 -2.55 16.45 8.18
N LEU A 97 -2.20 17.74 8.22
CA LEU A 97 -0.92 18.23 7.68
C LEU A 97 0.27 17.61 8.40
N ALA A 98 0.22 17.53 9.74
CA ALA A 98 1.27 16.89 10.52
C ALA A 98 1.43 15.41 10.16
N ALA A 99 0.32 14.67 10.02
CA ALA A 99 0.36 13.26 9.61
C ALA A 99 0.97 13.08 8.22
N GLU A 100 0.67 13.98 7.28
CA GLU A 100 1.28 13.96 5.95
C GLU A 100 2.80 14.20 6.02
N ASP A 101 3.22 15.24 6.74
CA ASP A 101 4.63 15.60 6.89
C ASP A 101 5.44 14.47 7.56
N ASP A 102 4.88 13.85 8.58
CA ASP A 102 5.47 12.71 9.29
C ASP A 102 5.61 11.48 8.38
N ASN A 103 4.58 11.17 7.59
CA ASN A 103 4.62 10.07 6.63
C ASN A 103 5.71 10.27 5.58
N VAL A 104 5.80 11.48 5.00
CA VAL A 104 6.83 11.83 4.01
C VAL A 104 8.22 11.73 4.64
N ARG A 105 8.42 12.30 5.83
CA ARG A 105 9.70 12.26 6.55
C ARG A 105 10.15 10.83 6.86
N ALA A 106 9.22 9.98 7.30
CA ALA A 106 9.49 8.57 7.55
C ALA A 106 9.92 7.83 6.26
N CYS A 107 9.22 8.08 5.15
CA CYS A 107 9.58 7.51 3.85
C CYS A 107 10.96 7.93 3.38
N VAL A 108 11.29 9.23 3.46
CA VAL A 108 12.60 9.75 3.07
C VAL A 108 13.72 9.15 3.94
N THR A 109 13.46 9.00 5.24
CA THR A 109 14.41 8.38 6.17
C THR A 109 14.66 6.92 5.80
N TYR A 110 13.60 6.15 5.55
CA TYR A 110 13.71 4.75 5.14
C TYR A 110 14.41 4.60 3.77
N ALA A 111 14.06 5.45 2.80
CA ALA A 111 14.66 5.43 1.47
C ALA A 111 16.19 5.65 1.53
N LYS A 112 16.64 6.65 2.27
CA LYS A 112 18.07 6.93 2.47
C LYS A 112 18.78 5.83 3.24
N GLY A 113 18.18 5.39 4.36
CA GLY A 113 18.83 4.46 5.28
C GLY A 113 18.81 3.00 4.85
N THR A 114 17.79 2.57 4.09
CA THR A 114 17.56 1.15 3.75
C THR A 114 17.63 0.89 2.25
N LEU A 115 17.09 1.80 1.41
CA LEU A 115 17.03 1.59 -0.04
C LEU A 115 18.24 2.16 -0.79
N GLY A 116 19.09 2.93 -0.10
CA GLY A 116 20.24 3.62 -0.69
C GLY A 116 19.81 4.60 -1.79
N LEU A 117 18.71 5.33 -1.57
CA LEU A 117 18.15 6.35 -2.46
C LEU A 117 18.43 7.77 -1.95
#